data_AF-A0A317JK57-F1
#
_entry.id   AF-A0A317JK57-F1
#
_cell.length_a   1.000
_cell.length_b   1.000
_cell.length_c   1.000
_cell.angle_alpha   90.00
_cell.angle_beta   90.00
_cell.angle_gamma   90.00
#
_symmetry.space_group_name_H-M   'P 1'
#
loop_
_entity.id
_entity.type
_entity.pdbx_description
1 polymer ?
#
loop_
_entity_poly.entity_id
_entity_poly.type
_entity_poly.pdbx_seq_one_letter_code
_entity_poly.pdbx_strand_id
1 'polypeptide(L)'
;MSQLADSRDLREFCRAQISRAQWQAGQQIEELLALNWQVRSLKAERKRAEAALRTATESANPAAIAAATAWLAGVKQRQIAARIKQEVILAAGQGTLTTARMDVSGRVHSSTLAHRSLYRLSVEGPPVAAQGLAVKAVPPLDSYPEYELEKSFTEKQALELNWQMKFTLNSEGVMKWFPPSYQIEDGCGATLTREGGRFKVKFHQARFFWNM
;
A
#
# COMPACT_ATOMS: atom_id res chain seq x y z
N MET A 1 30.57 19.01 -6.34
CA MET A 1 30.61 18.01 -5.26
C MET A 1 29.38 18.04 -4.35
N SER A 2 28.80 19.21 -4.03
CA SER A 2 27.56 19.30 -3.23
C SER A 2 26.36 18.57 -3.84
N GLN A 3 26.15 18.69 -5.16
CA GLN A 3 24.98 18.10 -5.85
C GLN A 3 24.93 16.55 -5.84
N LEU A 4 26.09 15.88 -5.79
CA LEU A 4 26.16 14.42 -5.64
C LEU A 4 25.86 13.98 -4.20
N ALA A 5 26.13 14.84 -3.22
CA ALA A 5 25.72 14.60 -1.83
C ALA A 5 24.20 14.70 -1.70
N ASP A 6 23.56 15.69 -2.34
CA ASP A 6 22.10 15.86 -2.30
C ASP A 6 21.35 14.68 -2.93
N SER A 7 21.84 14.12 -4.05
CA SER A 7 21.27 12.90 -4.66
C SER A 7 21.39 11.69 -3.75
N ARG A 8 22.54 11.51 -3.10
CA ARG A 8 22.77 10.40 -2.17
C ARG A 8 21.86 10.51 -0.94
N ASP A 9 21.78 11.69 -0.34
CA ASP A 9 20.96 11.95 0.84
C ASP A 9 19.47 11.72 0.53
N LEU A 10 19.01 12.17 -0.64
CA LEU A 10 17.65 11.95 -1.11
C LEU A 10 17.35 10.46 -1.33
N ARG A 11 18.30 9.71 -1.89
CA ARG A 11 18.18 8.26 -2.07
C ARG A 11 18.16 7.51 -0.74
N GLU A 12 18.99 7.90 0.22
CA GLU A 12 19.01 7.32 1.57
C GLU A 12 17.69 7.61 2.32
N PHE A 13 17.19 8.85 2.24
CA PHE A 13 15.87 9.22 2.76
C PHE A 13 14.75 8.40 2.11
N CYS A 14 14.76 8.29 0.78
CA CYS A 14 13.79 7.49 0.03
C CYS A 14 13.80 6.03 0.49
N ARG A 15 14.98 5.41 0.60
CA ARG A 15 15.14 4.03 1.06
C ARG A 15 14.60 3.84 2.48
N ALA A 16 14.89 4.77 3.38
CA ALA A 16 14.38 4.71 4.75
C ALA A 16 12.84 4.77 4.79
N GLN A 17 12.23 5.69 4.05
CA GLN A 17 10.77 5.85 4.00
C GLN A 17 10.07 4.65 3.37
N ILE A 18 10.53 4.22 2.19
CA ILE A 18 9.95 3.06 1.50
C ILE A 18 10.13 1.79 2.36
N SER A 19 11.30 1.59 2.98
CA SER A 19 11.52 0.41 3.82
C SER A 19 10.59 0.38 5.02
N ARG A 20 10.41 1.52 5.71
CA ARG A 20 9.49 1.62 6.83
C ARG A 20 8.06 1.32 6.41
N ALA A 21 7.62 1.93 5.31
CA ALA A 21 6.28 1.75 4.79
C ALA A 21 6.00 0.32 4.34
N GLN A 22 6.96 -0.31 3.65
CA GLN A 22 6.85 -1.72 3.26
C GLN A 22 6.82 -2.63 4.48
N TRP A 23 7.68 -2.41 5.47
CA TRP A 23 7.65 -3.20 6.70
C TRP A 23 6.29 -3.11 7.41
N GLN A 24 5.76 -1.89 7.59
CA GLN A 24 4.44 -1.67 8.16
C GLN A 24 3.32 -2.30 7.32
N ALA A 25 3.37 -2.16 5.99
CA ALA A 25 2.43 -2.83 5.09
C ALA A 25 2.48 -4.36 5.25
N GLY A 26 3.66 -4.94 5.44
CA GLY A 26 3.84 -6.35 5.74
C GLY A 26 3.14 -6.77 7.04
N GLN A 27 3.22 -5.96 8.09
CA GLN A 27 2.48 -6.21 9.33
C GLN A 27 0.97 -6.18 9.13
N GLN A 28 0.46 -5.21 8.36
CA GLN A 28 -0.97 -5.13 8.03
C GLN A 28 -1.44 -6.35 7.23
N ILE A 29 -0.63 -6.83 6.29
CA ILE A 29 -0.92 -8.06 5.54
C ILE A 29 -0.95 -9.27 6.48
N GLU A 30 0.03 -9.41 7.38
CA GLU A 30 0.04 -10.52 8.36
C GLU A 30 -1.20 -10.50 9.25
N GLU A 31 -1.59 -9.33 9.77
CA GLU A 31 -2.80 -9.19 10.57
C GLU A 31 -4.06 -9.55 9.77
N LEU A 32 -4.17 -9.07 8.52
CA LEU A 32 -5.29 -9.37 7.64
C LEU A 32 -5.44 -10.88 7.40
N LEU A 33 -4.33 -11.56 7.09
CA LEU A 33 -4.31 -13.00 6.84
C LEU A 33 -4.62 -13.81 8.10
N ALA A 34 -4.23 -13.33 9.29
CA ALA A 34 -4.56 -13.97 10.55
C ALA A 34 -6.07 -13.99 10.83
N LEU A 35 -6.83 -13.01 10.31
CA LEU A 35 -8.30 -12.98 10.43
C LEU A 35 -9.00 -14.09 9.64
N ASN A 36 -8.34 -14.75 8.68
CA ASN A 36 -8.98 -15.80 7.86
C ASN A 36 -9.54 -16.95 8.70
N TRP A 37 -8.88 -17.34 9.80
CA TRP A 37 -9.41 -18.37 10.69
C TRP A 37 -10.75 -17.94 11.33
N GLN A 38 -10.82 -16.69 11.80
CA GLN A 38 -12.04 -16.13 12.36
C GLN A 38 -13.14 -16.05 11.30
N VAL A 39 -12.77 -15.68 10.06
CA VAL A 39 -13.69 -15.65 8.92
C VAL A 39 -14.32 -17.01 8.68
N ARG A 40 -13.49 -18.06 8.58
CA ARG A 40 -13.96 -19.44 8.40
C ARG A 40 -14.86 -19.89 9.54
N SER A 41 -14.49 -19.59 10.78
CA SER A 41 -15.27 -19.95 11.96
C SER A 41 -16.67 -19.31 11.92
N LEU A 42 -16.75 -18.00 11.66
CA LEU A 42 -18.03 -17.29 11.55
C LEU A 42 -18.88 -17.75 10.35
N LYS A 43 -18.25 -18.13 9.23
CA LYS A 43 -18.95 -18.73 8.09
C LYS A 43 -19.57 -20.08 8.45
N ALA A 44 -18.84 -20.93 9.16
CA ALA A 44 -19.36 -22.20 9.65
C ALA A 44 -20.47 -22.00 10.69
N GLU A 45 -20.31 -21.06 11.61
CA GLU A 45 -21.31 -20.73 12.61
C GLU A 45 -22.60 -20.18 11.97
N ARG A 46 -22.48 -19.32 10.96
CA ARG A 46 -23.62 -18.82 10.19
C ARG A 46 -24.43 -19.96 9.57
N LYS A 47 -23.76 -20.92 8.92
CA LYS A 47 -24.43 -22.09 8.34
C LYS A 47 -25.20 -22.89 9.40
N ARG A 48 -24.64 -23.04 10.61
CA ARG A 48 -25.31 -23.74 11.72
C ARG A 48 -26.52 -22.95 12.23
N ALA A 49 -26.39 -21.63 12.37
CA ALA A 49 -27.50 -20.76 12.77
C ALA A 49 -28.64 -20.75 11.74
N GLU A 50 -28.31 -20.72 10.44
CA GLU A 50 -29.27 -20.84 9.34
C GLU A 50 -30.00 -22.20 9.36
N ALA A 51 -29.26 -23.29 9.60
CA ALA A 51 -29.86 -24.63 9.74
C ALA A 51 -30.78 -24.73 10.97
N ALA A 52 -30.36 -24.20 12.11
CA ALA A 52 -31.17 -24.20 13.34
C ALA A 52 -32.47 -23.41 13.15
N LEU A 53 -32.41 -22.25 12.47
CA LEU A 53 -33.59 -21.47 12.12
C LEU A 53 -34.53 -22.27 11.23
N ARG A 54 -34.00 -22.92 10.19
CA ARG A 54 -34.80 -23.77 9.29
C ARG A 54 -35.52 -24.89 10.05
N THR A 55 -34.81 -25.63 10.91
CA THR A 55 -35.41 -26.70 11.72
C THR A 55 -36.46 -26.16 12.69
N ALA A 56 -36.21 -25.01 13.32
CA ALA A 56 -37.18 -24.36 14.20
C ALA A 56 -38.46 -23.95 13.43
N THR A 57 -38.31 -23.40 12.23
CA THR A 57 -39.43 -23.06 11.34
C THR A 57 -40.22 -24.30 10.90
N GLU A 58 -39.55 -25.38 10.51
CA GLU A 58 -40.18 -26.65 10.13
C GLU A 58 -40.96 -27.28 11.31
N SER A 59 -40.47 -27.10 12.55
CA SER A 59 -41.15 -27.56 13.77
C SER A 59 -42.29 -26.66 14.25
N ALA A 60 -42.53 -25.51 13.60
CA ALA A 60 -43.52 -24.51 13.96
C ALA A 60 -43.48 -24.07 15.45
N ASN A 61 -42.30 -24.10 16.09
CA ASN A 61 -42.12 -23.71 17.49
C ASN A 61 -41.68 -22.23 17.59
N PRO A 62 -42.55 -21.31 18.06
CA PRO A 62 -42.24 -19.88 18.07
C PRO A 62 -41.03 -19.51 18.95
N ALA A 63 -40.85 -20.19 20.08
CA ALA A 63 -39.73 -19.95 20.98
C ALA A 63 -38.40 -20.37 20.34
N ALA A 64 -38.39 -21.52 19.66
CA ALA A 64 -37.21 -21.98 18.93
C ALA A 64 -36.85 -21.06 17.75
N ILE A 65 -37.86 -20.55 17.03
CA ILE A 65 -37.68 -19.59 15.93
C ILE A 65 -37.04 -18.29 16.45
N ALA A 66 -37.57 -17.76 17.56
CA ALA A 66 -37.03 -16.54 18.18
C ALA A 66 -35.56 -16.72 18.61
N ALA A 67 -35.25 -17.85 19.27
CA ALA A 67 -33.88 -18.16 19.71
C ALA A 67 -32.90 -18.31 18.52
N ALA A 68 -33.29 -19.05 17.47
CA ALA A 68 -32.45 -19.24 16.29
C ALA A 68 -32.26 -17.93 15.49
N THR A 69 -33.29 -17.08 15.42
CA THR A 69 -33.22 -15.76 14.80
C THR A 69 -32.24 -14.85 15.56
N ALA A 70 -32.33 -14.83 16.89
CA ALA A 70 -31.41 -14.06 17.74
C ALA A 70 -29.96 -14.54 17.57
N TRP A 71 -29.73 -15.86 17.52
CA TRP A 71 -28.40 -16.40 17.26
C TRP A 71 -27.87 -15.98 15.89
N LEU A 72 -28.66 -16.13 14.82
CA LEU A 72 -28.27 -15.71 13.47
C LEU A 72 -27.94 -14.22 13.41
N ALA A 73 -28.73 -13.37 14.09
CA ALA A 73 -28.43 -11.95 14.21
C ALA A 73 -27.09 -11.70 14.92
N GLY A 74 -26.83 -12.40 16.03
CA GLY A 74 -25.55 -12.31 16.74
C GLY A 74 -24.34 -12.74 15.89
N VAL A 75 -24.49 -13.75 15.03
CA VAL A 75 -23.45 -14.14 14.07
C VAL A 75 -23.21 -13.04 13.03
N LYS A 76 -24.28 -12.47 12.45
CA LYS A 76 -24.18 -11.39 11.46
C LYS A 76 -23.46 -10.15 12.04
N GLN A 77 -23.77 -9.78 13.28
CA GLN A 77 -23.10 -8.66 13.96
C GLN A 77 -21.59 -8.90 14.11
N ARG A 78 -21.19 -10.13 14.46
CA ARG A 78 -19.76 -10.49 14.52
C ARG A 78 -19.09 -10.50 13.14
N GLN A 79 -19.81 -10.90 12.08
CA GLN A 79 -19.31 -10.79 10.70
C GLN A 79 -19.09 -9.32 10.29
N ILE A 80 -20.01 -8.41 10.64
CA ILE A 80 -19.86 -6.97 10.39
C ILE A 80 -18.64 -6.41 11.14
N ALA A 81 -18.48 -6.74 12.42
CA ALA A 81 -17.33 -6.27 13.20
C ALA A 81 -15.99 -6.74 12.60
N ALA A 82 -15.93 -7.98 12.15
CA ALA A 82 -14.73 -8.52 11.54
C ALA A 82 -14.47 -7.92 10.15
N ARG A 83 -15.52 -7.62 9.36
CA ARG A 83 -15.39 -6.85 8.11
C ARG A 83 -14.81 -5.47 8.35
N ILE A 84 -15.34 -4.72 9.33
CA ILE A 84 -14.81 -3.40 9.70
C ILE A 84 -13.32 -3.51 10.05
N LYS A 85 -12.94 -4.54 10.81
CA LYS A 85 -11.52 -4.77 11.14
C LYS A 85 -10.66 -4.99 9.88
N GLN A 86 -11.13 -5.78 8.92
CA GLN A 86 -10.44 -5.98 7.64
C GLN A 86 -10.30 -4.66 6.85
N GLU A 87 -11.36 -3.85 6.78
CA GLU A 87 -11.35 -2.55 6.10
C GLU A 87 -10.36 -1.56 6.75
N VAL A 88 -10.29 -1.53 8.08
CA VAL A 88 -9.32 -0.70 8.82
C VAL A 88 -7.89 -1.12 8.52
N ILE A 89 -7.58 -2.42 8.51
CA ILE A 89 -6.25 -2.94 8.19
C ILE A 89 -5.84 -2.57 6.76
N LEU A 90 -6.74 -2.76 5.79
CA LEU A 90 -6.50 -2.39 4.39
C LEU A 90 -6.24 -0.88 4.24
N ALA A 91 -7.07 -0.06 4.88
CA ALA A 91 -6.93 1.40 4.86
C ALA A 91 -5.62 1.86 5.53
N ALA A 92 -5.23 1.25 6.66
CA ALA A 92 -3.97 1.54 7.33
C ALA A 92 -2.75 1.18 6.46
N GLY A 93 -2.80 0.03 5.78
CA GLY A 93 -1.75 -0.38 4.85
C GLY A 93 -1.63 0.56 3.64
N GLN A 94 -2.76 0.89 3.01
CA GLN A 94 -2.80 1.84 1.90
C GLN A 94 -2.33 3.24 2.32
N GLY A 95 -2.79 3.72 3.48
CA GLY A 95 -2.40 5.01 4.04
C GLY A 95 -0.90 5.09 4.26
N THR A 96 -0.30 4.04 4.83
CA THR A 96 1.15 3.94 5.05
C THR A 96 1.95 4.08 3.75
N LEU A 97 1.58 3.32 2.71
CA LEU A 97 2.25 3.37 1.41
C LEU A 97 2.10 4.75 0.75
N THR A 98 0.91 5.33 0.85
CA THR A 98 0.59 6.65 0.27
C THR A 98 1.38 7.76 0.97
N THR A 99 1.43 7.76 2.31
CA THR A 99 2.20 8.75 3.08
C THR A 99 3.68 8.70 2.75
N ALA A 100 4.29 7.51 2.66
CA ALA A 100 5.70 7.41 2.27
C ALA A 100 5.97 7.97 0.87
N ARG A 101 5.06 7.79 -0.10
CA ARG A 101 5.16 8.46 -1.40
C ARG A 101 5.10 9.97 -1.26
N MET A 102 4.14 10.50 -0.50
CA MET A 102 3.99 11.95 -0.30
C MET A 102 5.20 12.55 0.39
N ASP A 103 5.75 11.90 1.42
CA ASP A 103 6.91 12.38 2.17
C ASP A 103 8.15 12.43 1.29
N VAL A 104 8.39 11.38 0.49
CA VAL A 104 9.51 11.37 -0.47
C VAL A 104 9.30 12.43 -1.55
N SER A 105 8.13 12.50 -2.19
CA SER A 105 7.85 13.53 -3.21
C SER A 105 7.97 14.95 -2.64
N GLY A 106 7.51 15.18 -1.41
CA GLY A 106 7.63 16.46 -0.70
C GLY A 106 9.08 16.81 -0.38
N ARG A 107 9.91 15.83 0.01
CA ARG A 107 11.35 16.01 0.25
C ARG A 107 12.10 16.29 -1.04
N VAL A 108 11.79 15.54 -2.10
CA VAL A 108 12.32 15.78 -3.45
C VAL A 108 12.00 17.22 -3.87
N HIS A 109 10.75 17.66 -3.73
CA HIS A 109 10.33 19.00 -4.09
C HIS A 109 11.01 20.08 -3.23
N SER A 110 11.11 19.91 -1.91
CA SER A 110 11.73 20.91 -1.04
C SER A 110 13.24 21.06 -1.27
N SER A 111 13.94 19.95 -1.56
CA SER A 111 15.34 19.99 -2.01
C SER A 111 15.52 20.82 -3.27
N THR A 112 14.52 20.90 -4.16
CA THR A 112 14.63 21.77 -5.36
C THR A 112 14.59 23.26 -5.07
N LEU A 113 13.83 23.67 -4.05
CA LEU A 113 13.64 25.08 -3.71
C LEU A 113 14.91 25.70 -3.12
N ALA A 114 15.73 24.91 -2.45
CA ALA A 114 16.95 25.35 -1.77
C ALA A 114 18.09 25.77 -2.73
N HIS A 115 18.06 25.37 -4.01
CA HIS A 115 19.18 25.57 -4.95
C HIS A 115 18.93 26.57 -6.09
N ARG A 116 17.90 27.42 -5.95
CA ARG A 116 17.44 28.35 -7.01
C ARG A 116 18.42 29.48 -7.40
N SER A 117 19.53 29.67 -6.68
CA SER A 117 20.41 30.83 -6.89
C SER A 117 21.34 30.72 -8.12
N LEU A 118 21.66 29.51 -8.60
CA LEU A 118 22.57 29.30 -9.73
C LEU A 118 21.98 28.47 -10.88
N TYR A 119 20.94 27.69 -10.62
CA TYR A 119 20.33 26.78 -11.58
C TYR A 119 18.81 26.88 -11.54
N ARG A 120 18.16 26.71 -12.69
CA ARG A 120 16.74 26.29 -12.70
C ARG A 120 16.71 24.79 -12.52
N LEU A 121 16.05 24.34 -11.45
CA LEU A 121 15.86 22.94 -11.13
C LEU A 121 14.39 22.59 -11.34
N SER A 122 14.11 21.68 -12.28
CA SER A 122 12.80 21.04 -12.43
C SER A 122 12.89 19.62 -11.89
N VAL A 123 11.90 19.22 -11.08
CA VAL A 123 11.73 17.81 -10.71
C VAL A 123 10.41 17.27 -11.18
N GLU A 124 10.50 16.25 -12.01
CA GLU A 124 9.38 15.43 -12.46
C GLU A 124 9.42 14.12 -11.66
N GLY A 125 8.28 13.74 -11.09
CA GLY A 125 8.06 12.45 -10.43
C GLY A 125 6.71 11.89 -10.88
N PRO A 126 6.51 10.57 -10.82
CA PRO A 126 5.26 9.96 -11.24
C PRO A 126 4.10 10.46 -10.36
N PRO A 127 2.88 10.55 -10.90
CA PRO A 127 1.71 10.89 -10.10
C PRO A 127 1.57 9.92 -8.93
N VAL A 128 1.18 10.44 -7.76
CA VAL A 128 0.92 9.63 -6.56
C VAL A 128 -0.35 8.82 -6.81
N ALA A 129 -0.21 7.66 -7.43
CA ALA A 129 -1.29 6.69 -7.51
C ALA A 129 -1.51 6.05 -6.13
N ALA A 130 -2.77 5.85 -5.75
CA ALA A 130 -3.09 5.06 -4.56
C ALA A 130 -2.61 3.62 -4.80
N GLN A 131 -1.74 3.12 -3.93
CA GLN A 131 -1.33 1.72 -3.94
C GLN A 131 -1.95 1.01 -2.74
N GLY A 132 -2.82 0.03 -3.03
CA GLY A 132 -3.34 -0.89 -2.03
C GLY A 132 -2.32 -1.97 -1.66
N LEU A 133 -2.63 -2.73 -0.61
CA LEU A 133 -1.91 -3.96 -0.29
C LEU A 133 -2.14 -4.99 -1.40
N ALA A 134 -1.11 -5.74 -1.78
CA ALA A 134 -1.19 -6.77 -2.83
C ALA A 134 -1.88 -8.06 -2.34
N VAL A 135 -3.12 -7.92 -1.87
CA VAL A 135 -3.98 -9.00 -1.38
C VAL A 135 -5.30 -9.01 -2.16
N LYS A 136 -5.89 -10.19 -2.30
CA LYS A 136 -7.18 -10.40 -2.96
C LYS A 136 -8.19 -11.04 -2.01
N ALA A 137 -9.45 -10.62 -2.13
CA ALA A 137 -10.58 -11.24 -1.45
C ALA A 137 -10.97 -12.55 -2.13
N VAL A 138 -11.25 -13.58 -1.33
CA VAL A 138 -11.68 -14.92 -1.78
C VAL A 138 -12.88 -15.36 -0.94
N PRO A 139 -14.08 -15.48 -1.54
CA PRO A 139 -14.46 -15.04 -2.89
C PRO A 139 -14.56 -13.49 -3.00
N PRO A 140 -14.40 -12.90 -4.20
CA PRO A 140 -14.25 -11.46 -4.38
C PRO A 140 -15.53 -10.63 -4.08
N LEU A 141 -16.70 -11.24 -4.15
CA LEU A 141 -18.00 -10.57 -3.91
C LEU A 141 -18.58 -10.89 -2.52
N ASP A 142 -17.82 -11.59 -1.68
CA ASP A 142 -18.23 -11.85 -0.30
C ASP A 142 -18.12 -10.55 0.51
N SER A 143 -19.16 -10.24 1.29
CA SER A 143 -19.13 -9.08 2.18
C SER A 143 -18.19 -9.28 3.37
N TYR A 144 -17.74 -10.52 3.60
CA TYR A 144 -16.78 -10.88 4.63
C TYR A 144 -15.83 -11.99 4.13
N PRO A 145 -14.90 -11.64 3.22
CA PRO A 145 -14.06 -12.60 2.52
C PRO A 145 -12.88 -13.08 3.38
N GLU A 146 -12.29 -14.20 2.97
CA GLU A 146 -10.90 -14.51 3.35
C GLU A 146 -9.97 -13.73 2.41
N TYR A 147 -8.78 -13.39 2.86
CA TYR A 147 -7.78 -12.73 2.02
C TYR A 147 -6.62 -13.68 1.71
N GLU A 148 -6.09 -13.56 0.50
CA GLU A 148 -4.90 -14.26 0.06
C GLU A 148 -3.92 -13.28 -0.58
N LEU A 149 -2.64 -13.65 -0.62
CA LEU A 149 -1.67 -12.93 -1.42
C LEU A 149 -2.02 -13.04 -2.91
N GLU A 150 -1.77 -11.97 -3.65
CA GLU A 150 -1.87 -12.02 -5.10
C GLU A 150 -0.81 -12.92 -5.75
N LYS A 151 -1.11 -13.49 -6.93
CA LYS A 151 -0.20 -14.40 -7.65
C LYS A 151 1.15 -13.75 -8.02
N SER A 152 1.19 -12.43 -8.16
CA SER A 152 2.38 -11.61 -8.41
C SER A 152 2.61 -10.63 -7.26
N PHE A 153 2.59 -11.16 -6.03
CA PHE A 153 2.65 -10.37 -4.81
C PHE A 153 3.87 -9.44 -4.79
N THR A 154 5.06 -9.96 -5.06
CA THR A 154 6.30 -9.19 -5.00
C THR A 154 6.31 -8.05 -6.02
N GLU A 155 5.76 -8.26 -7.22
CA GLU A 155 5.66 -7.21 -8.23
C GLU A 155 4.59 -6.17 -7.86
N LYS A 156 3.41 -6.61 -7.42
CA LYS A 156 2.29 -5.70 -7.10
C LYS A 156 2.47 -4.94 -5.79
N GLN A 157 3.21 -5.52 -4.86
CA GLN A 157 3.56 -4.90 -3.60
C GLN A 157 4.78 -3.98 -3.74
N ALA A 158 5.52 -4.03 -4.86
CA ALA A 158 6.68 -3.17 -5.06
C ALA A 158 6.29 -1.69 -4.99
N LEU A 159 7.02 -0.93 -4.18
CA LEU A 159 6.91 0.51 -4.06
C LEU A 159 8.14 1.11 -4.70
N GLU A 160 7.95 1.73 -5.85
CA GLU A 160 9.00 2.40 -6.62
C GLU A 160 8.71 3.89 -6.70
N LEU A 161 9.76 4.68 -6.52
CA LEU A 161 9.75 6.12 -6.65
C LEU A 161 10.94 6.54 -7.51
N ASN A 162 10.65 7.25 -8.58
CA ASN A 162 11.63 7.79 -9.52
C ASN A 162 11.49 9.30 -9.54
N TRP A 163 12.59 10.00 -9.70
CA TRP A 163 12.59 11.42 -9.94
C TRP A 163 13.69 11.80 -10.93
N GLN A 164 13.41 12.84 -11.70
CA GLN A 164 14.38 13.43 -12.61
C GLN A 164 14.70 14.85 -12.15
N MET A 165 15.97 15.18 -12.01
CA MET A 165 16.44 16.53 -11.73
C MET A 165 17.03 17.12 -13.00
N LYS A 166 16.37 18.16 -13.55
CA LYS A 166 16.88 18.93 -14.71
C LYS A 166 17.51 20.21 -14.20
N PHE A 167 18.79 20.42 -14.49
CA PHE A 167 19.55 21.62 -14.14
C PHE A 167 19.79 22.43 -15.40
N THR A 168 19.34 23.70 -15.41
CA THR A 168 19.69 24.66 -16.46
C THR A 168 20.50 25.79 -15.84
N LEU A 169 21.70 26.03 -16.38
CA LEU A 169 22.55 27.14 -15.94
C LEU A 169 21.85 28.48 -16.17
N ASN A 170 21.81 29.31 -15.13
CA ASN A 170 21.27 30.66 -15.21
C ASN A 170 22.37 31.59 -15.75
N SER A 171 22.65 31.52 -17.06
CA SER A 171 23.71 32.30 -17.70
C SER A 171 23.17 33.52 -18.46
N GLU A 172 23.83 34.66 -18.32
CA GLU A 172 23.63 35.84 -19.17
C GLU A 172 24.47 35.75 -20.46
N GLY A 173 24.07 36.44 -21.53
CA GLY A 173 24.81 36.49 -22.81
C GLY A 173 24.48 35.37 -23.81
N VAL A 174 25.43 35.00 -24.68
CA VAL A 174 25.22 34.04 -25.80
C VAL A 174 24.76 32.64 -25.33
N MET A 175 25.14 32.24 -24.11
CA MET A 175 24.68 31.01 -23.47
C MET A 175 23.18 31.03 -23.09
N LYS A 176 22.49 32.17 -23.18
CA LYS A 176 21.03 32.26 -23.00
C LYS A 176 20.24 31.52 -24.09
N TRP A 177 20.80 31.40 -25.29
CA TRP A 177 20.13 30.76 -26.44
C TRP A 177 20.30 29.23 -26.43
N PHE A 178 21.38 28.73 -25.82
CA PHE A 178 21.65 27.30 -25.65
C PHE A 178 22.21 27.05 -24.24
N PRO A 179 21.40 27.23 -23.18
CA PRO A 179 21.90 27.02 -21.84
C PRO A 179 22.22 25.54 -21.69
N PRO A 180 23.45 25.17 -21.26
CA PRO A 180 23.77 23.78 -21.00
C PRO A 180 22.80 23.24 -19.95
N SER A 181 22.17 22.12 -20.30
CA SER A 181 21.24 21.43 -19.42
C SER A 181 21.81 20.08 -19.05
N TYR A 182 21.70 19.75 -17.76
CA TYR A 182 22.12 18.47 -17.22
C TYR A 182 20.91 17.79 -16.61
N GLN A 183 20.77 16.49 -16.86
CA GLN A 183 19.66 15.70 -16.33
C GLN A 183 20.24 14.58 -15.48
N ILE A 184 19.73 14.44 -14.26
CA ILE A 184 20.07 13.34 -13.36
C ILE A 184 18.78 12.58 -13.08
N GLU A 185 18.79 11.29 -13.41
CA GLU A 185 17.71 10.37 -13.07
C GLU A 185 18.13 9.56 -11.85
N ASP A 186 17.26 9.51 -10.85
CA ASP A 186 17.49 8.75 -9.64
C ASP A 186 16.18 8.20 -9.10
N GLY A 187 16.26 7.21 -8.22
CA GLY A 187 15.10 6.52 -7.72
C GLY A 187 15.44 5.54 -6.63
N CYS A 188 14.40 5.09 -5.94
CA CYS A 188 14.52 3.97 -5.03
C CYS A 188 13.29 3.06 -5.12
N GLY A 189 13.53 1.76 -4.98
CA GLY A 189 12.50 0.73 -5.01
C GLY A 189 12.68 -0.24 -3.87
N ALA A 190 11.58 -0.65 -3.24
CA ALA A 190 11.59 -1.82 -2.39
C ALA A 190 10.30 -2.62 -2.54
N THR A 191 10.41 -3.91 -2.27
CA THR A 191 9.30 -4.85 -2.30
C THR A 191 9.28 -5.70 -1.04
N LEU A 192 8.17 -6.40 -0.82
CA LEU A 192 8.05 -7.42 0.20
C LEU A 192 8.22 -8.82 -0.40
N THR A 193 9.01 -9.63 0.30
CA THR A 193 9.13 -11.06 0.04
C THR A 193 8.85 -11.84 1.31
N ARG A 194 8.22 -13.01 1.18
CA ARG A 194 7.92 -13.86 2.32
C ARG A 194 9.08 -14.84 2.53
N GLU A 195 9.78 -14.72 3.65
CA GLU A 195 10.91 -15.57 4.02
C GLU A 195 10.72 -16.11 5.43
N GLY A 196 10.76 -17.43 5.61
CA GLY A 196 10.60 -18.05 6.93
C GLY A 196 9.27 -17.71 7.61
N GLY A 197 8.20 -17.53 6.81
CA GLY A 197 6.86 -17.20 7.31
C GLY A 197 6.59 -15.73 7.57
N ARG A 198 7.60 -14.85 7.55
CA ARG A 198 7.49 -13.40 7.78
C ARG A 198 7.78 -12.60 6.51
N PHE A 199 7.27 -11.39 6.44
CA PHE A 199 7.67 -10.46 5.38
C PHE A 199 9.02 -9.81 5.66
N LYS A 200 9.86 -9.75 4.63
CA LYS A 200 11.10 -8.98 4.61
C LYS A 200 11.11 -8.01 3.45
N VAL A 201 11.60 -6.82 3.73
CA VAL A 201 11.84 -5.78 2.72
C VAL A 201 13.08 -6.14 1.93
N LYS A 202 12.96 -6.14 0.60
CA LYS A 202 14.09 -6.22 -0.32
C LYS A 202 14.14 -4.97 -1.17
N PHE A 203 15.31 -4.35 -1.21
CA PHE A 203 15.56 -3.23 -2.10
C PHE A 203 15.88 -3.73 -3.50
N HIS A 204 15.45 -2.97 -4.49
CA HIS A 204 15.80 -3.18 -5.88
C HIS A 204 16.02 -1.84 -6.56
N GLN A 205 16.68 -1.87 -7.71
CA GLN A 205 16.83 -0.67 -8.53
C GLN A 205 15.46 -0.31 -9.11
N ALA A 206 15.05 0.95 -8.93
CA ALA A 206 13.78 1.43 -9.44
C ALA A 206 13.78 1.40 -10.97
N ARG A 207 12.64 1.01 -11.57
CA ARG A 207 12.53 0.95 -13.02
C ARG A 207 12.08 2.32 -13.54
N PHE A 208 12.90 2.94 -14.37
CA PHE A 208 12.58 4.21 -15.01
C PHE A 208 11.64 3.96 -16.20
N PHE A 209 10.43 4.50 -16.12
CA PHE A 209 9.44 4.46 -17.20
C PHE A 209 9.12 5.89 -17.63
N TRP A 210 10.05 6.52 -18.35
CA TRP A 210 9.79 7.79 -19.01
C TRP A 210 9.38 7.48 -20.45
N ASN A 211 8.12 7.75 -20.81
CA ASN A 211 7.74 7.79 -22.22
C ASN A 211 8.47 8.97 -22.85
N MET A 212 9.36 8.69 -23.80
CA MET A 212 9.93 9.69 -24.71
C MET A 212 8.84 10.31 -25.59
#